data_AF-A0A357B520-F1
#
_entry.id   AF-A0A357B520-F1
#
_cell.length_a   1.000
_cell.length_b   1.000
_cell.length_c   1.000
_cell.angle_alpha   90.00
_cell.angle_beta   90.00
_cell.angle_gamma   90.00
#
_symmetry.space_group_name_H-M   'P 1'
#
loop_
_entity.id
_entity.type
_entity.pdbx_description
1 polymer ?
#
loop_
_entity_poly.entity_id
_entity_poly.type
_entity_poly.pdbx_seq_one_letter_code
_entity_poly.pdbx_strand_id
1 'polypeptide(L)'
;RGAPGPELRKIASFYDYIEIMPLCNNRFLMDNGILRDEEALRDLNRRIARLAAEAEKPLVATGDVHFIDPKDEIYRKILLSAKKFQDADRELPIYYRTTEEMLAEFSYLDKRTCYEAVIKNPRRIADMCDEIELLPKGLFPPRIENSAGQLKDLVYSRMEEIYGENPPEIVRKRVETELNDILSRHYDVIY
;
A
#
# COMPACT_ATOMS: atom_id res chain seq x y z
N ARG A 1 26.49 8.33 -17.04
CA ARG A 1 26.13 9.36 -18.05
C ARG A 1 24.62 9.37 -18.17
N GLY A 2 23.96 10.53 -18.16
CA GLY A 2 22.50 10.62 -18.31
C GLY A 2 22.07 10.49 -19.78
N ALA A 3 20.82 10.09 -20.01
CA ALA A 3 20.24 10.01 -21.35
C ALA A 3 20.19 11.40 -22.03
N PRO A 4 20.27 11.47 -23.37
CA PRO A 4 20.10 12.70 -24.14
C PRO A 4 18.68 13.27 -24.01
N GLY A 5 18.52 14.58 -24.21
CA GLY A 5 17.25 15.29 -24.02
C GLY A 5 16.02 14.68 -24.72
N PRO A 6 16.09 14.28 -26.01
CA PRO A 6 14.98 13.63 -26.68
C PRO A 6 14.55 12.31 -26.04
N GLU A 7 15.52 11.52 -25.55
CA GLU A 7 15.25 10.27 -24.87
C GLU A 7 14.63 10.52 -23.49
N LEU A 8 15.13 11.51 -22.74
CA LEU A 8 14.53 11.90 -21.46
C LEU A 8 13.09 12.37 -21.61
N ARG A 9 12.75 13.13 -22.65
CA ARG A 9 11.36 13.53 -22.92
C ARG A 9 10.47 12.33 -23.27
N LYS A 10 11.00 11.39 -24.06
CA LYS A 10 10.28 10.15 -24.35
C LYS A 10 10.00 9.36 -23.07
N ILE A 11 10.98 9.21 -22.19
CA ILE A 11 10.81 8.56 -20.89
C ILE A 11 9.79 9.30 -20.04
N ALA A 12 9.92 10.62 -19.88
CA ALA A 12 9.01 11.45 -19.09
C ALA A 12 7.55 11.38 -19.59
N SER A 13 7.34 11.28 -20.90
CA SER A 13 6.00 11.25 -21.49
C SER A 13 5.17 10.03 -21.08
N PHE A 14 5.84 8.93 -20.72
CA PHE A 14 5.19 7.69 -20.28
C PHE A 14 4.50 7.83 -18.93
N TYR A 15 5.01 8.68 -18.05
CA TYR A 15 4.50 8.82 -16.69
C TYR A 15 3.40 9.88 -16.59
N ASP A 16 2.43 9.67 -15.71
CA ASP A 16 1.35 10.64 -15.45
C ASP A 16 1.84 11.87 -14.66
N TYR A 17 2.85 11.68 -13.81
CA TYR A 17 3.53 12.71 -13.05
C TYR A 17 5.00 12.34 -12.83
N ILE A 18 5.83 13.30 -12.42
CA ILE A 18 7.27 13.11 -12.22
C ILE A 18 7.63 13.41 -10.77
N GLU A 19 8.40 12.53 -10.15
CA GLU A 19 8.78 12.66 -8.75
C GLU A 19 10.15 13.31 -8.53
N ILE A 20 10.23 14.08 -7.45
CA ILE A 20 11.48 14.44 -6.77
C ILE A 20 11.36 14.07 -5.29
N MET A 21 12.48 13.73 -4.67
CA MET A 21 12.52 13.29 -3.27
C MET A 21 13.53 14.14 -2.46
N PRO A 22 13.38 14.20 -1.12
CA PRO A 22 14.37 14.79 -0.24
C PRO A 22 15.78 14.28 -0.53
N LEU A 23 16.79 15.10 -0.25
CA LEU A 23 18.18 14.81 -0.59
C LEU A 23 18.68 13.52 0.09
N CYS A 24 18.14 13.18 1.27
CA CYS A 24 18.50 11.95 1.97
C CYS A 24 18.23 10.69 1.13
N ASN A 25 17.13 10.64 0.37
CA ASN A 25 16.72 9.49 -0.43
C ASN A 25 17.75 9.13 -1.50
N ASN A 26 18.42 10.15 -2.04
CA ASN A 26 19.38 9.99 -3.12
C ASN A 26 20.83 10.25 -2.67
N ARG A 27 21.08 10.29 -1.36
CA ARG A 27 22.43 10.51 -0.78
C ARG A 27 23.45 9.50 -1.28
N PHE A 28 23.02 8.26 -1.54
CA PHE A 28 23.87 7.19 -2.08
C PHE A 28 24.58 7.56 -3.39
N LEU A 29 24.04 8.49 -4.18
CA LEU A 29 24.70 8.98 -5.39
C LEU A 29 26.00 9.74 -5.08
N MET A 30 26.06 10.43 -3.94
CA MET A 30 27.30 11.06 -3.47
C MET A 30 28.26 10.01 -2.90
N ASP A 31 27.75 9.05 -2.12
CA ASP A 31 28.60 8.03 -1.50
C ASP A 31 29.27 7.13 -2.53
N ASN A 32 28.58 6.88 -3.65
CA ASN A 32 29.11 6.13 -4.79
C ASN A 32 29.99 6.98 -5.72
N GLY A 33 30.26 8.25 -5.39
CA GLY A 33 31.07 9.17 -6.18
C GLY A 33 30.45 9.59 -7.52
N ILE A 34 29.15 9.37 -7.72
CA ILE A 34 28.43 9.78 -8.93
C ILE A 34 28.18 11.30 -8.91
N LEU A 35 27.86 11.84 -7.74
CA LEU A 35 27.69 13.28 -7.50
C LEU A 35 28.77 13.79 -6.55
N ARG A 36 29.18 15.04 -6.75
CA ARG A 36 30.24 15.68 -5.96
C ARG A 36 29.78 16.08 -4.57
N ASP A 37 28.57 16.63 -4.47
CA ASP A 37 28.05 17.28 -3.27
C ASP A 37 26.51 17.39 -3.33
N GLU A 38 25.92 17.92 -2.25
CA GLU A 38 24.47 18.13 -2.14
C GLU A 38 23.94 19.09 -3.19
N GLU A 39 24.73 20.09 -3.60
CA GLU A 39 24.29 21.06 -4.59
C GLU A 39 24.13 20.39 -5.96
N ALA A 40 25.02 19.47 -6.32
CA ALA A 40 24.85 18.64 -7.52
C ALA A 40 23.57 17.79 -7.46
N LEU A 41 23.16 17.34 -6.27
CA LEU A 41 21.90 16.62 -6.10
C LEU A 41 20.68 17.55 -6.19
N ARG A 42 20.75 18.76 -5.62
CA ARG A 42 19.73 19.80 -5.82
C ARG A 42 19.60 20.19 -7.29
N ASP A 43 20.71 20.30 -8.01
CA ASP A 43 20.73 20.55 -9.45
C ASP A 43 20.08 19.44 -10.27
N LEU A 44 20.23 18.18 -9.83
CA LEU A 44 19.50 17.06 -10.42
C LEU A 44 17.99 17.24 -10.23
N ASN A 45 17.53 17.57 -9.03
CA ASN A 45 16.12 17.86 -8.77
C ASN A 45 15.62 19.07 -9.59
N ARG A 46 16.40 20.14 -9.72
CA ARG A 46 16.08 21.29 -10.60
C ARG A 46 15.98 20.87 -12.06
N ARG A 47 16.83 19.94 -12.52
CA ARG A 47 16.78 19.41 -13.88
C ARG A 47 15.53 18.55 -14.10
N ILE A 48 15.14 17.74 -13.13
CA ILE A 48 13.89 16.96 -13.16
C ILE A 48 12.68 17.91 -13.19
N ALA A 49 12.69 18.98 -12.39
CA ALA A 49 11.64 19.99 -12.41
C ALA A 49 11.48 20.66 -13.79
N ARG A 50 12.59 21.00 -14.46
CA ARG A 50 12.56 21.52 -15.83
C ARG A 50 12.01 20.49 -16.82
N LEU A 51 12.42 19.22 -16.70
CA LEU A 51 11.91 18.14 -17.55
C LEU A 51 10.40 17.95 -17.38
N ALA A 52 9.89 18.01 -16.14
CA ALA A 52 8.45 17.93 -15.87
C ALA A 52 7.68 19.07 -16.55
N ALA A 53 8.19 20.30 -16.44
CA ALA A 53 7.62 21.46 -17.12
C ALA A 53 7.65 21.31 -18.66
N GLU A 54 8.79 20.88 -19.24
CA GLU A 54 8.93 20.64 -20.68
C GLU A 54 8.02 19.52 -21.20
N ALA A 55 7.75 18.51 -20.37
CA ALA A 55 6.88 17.39 -20.71
C ALA A 55 5.40 17.64 -20.38
N GLU A 56 5.07 18.83 -19.85
CA GLU A 56 3.73 19.19 -19.36
C GLU A 56 3.18 18.19 -18.34
N LYS A 57 4.05 17.62 -17.49
CA LYS A 57 3.70 16.68 -16.44
C LYS A 57 3.75 17.34 -15.06
N PRO A 58 2.81 17.03 -14.14
CA PRO A 58 2.90 17.48 -12.76
C PRO A 58 4.22 17.01 -12.12
N LEU A 59 4.95 17.93 -11.51
CA LEU A 59 6.06 17.61 -10.62
C LEU A 59 5.51 17.37 -9.21
N VAL A 60 5.90 16.29 -8.54
CA VAL A 60 5.39 15.88 -7.23
C VAL A 60 6.57 15.60 -6.31
N ALA A 61 6.58 16.22 -5.13
CA ALA A 61 7.57 15.94 -4.10
C ALA A 61 7.08 14.79 -3.21
N THR A 62 7.78 13.66 -3.21
CA THR A 62 7.42 12.45 -2.45
C THR A 62 8.47 12.15 -1.38
N GLY A 63 8.07 11.50 -0.28
CA GLY A 63 8.96 11.23 0.86
C GLY A 63 9.61 9.84 0.88
N ASP A 64 9.07 8.89 0.11
CA ASP A 64 9.43 7.45 0.16
C ASP A 64 9.50 6.94 1.60
N VAL A 65 8.39 7.13 2.31
CA VAL A 65 8.26 7.00 3.76
C VAL A 65 8.32 5.53 4.17
N HIS A 66 9.17 5.22 5.15
CA HIS A 66 9.28 3.86 5.71
C HIS A 66 8.94 3.78 7.21
N PHE A 67 8.82 4.92 7.88
CA PHE A 67 8.48 5.02 9.30
C PHE A 67 7.84 6.38 9.61
N ILE A 68 7.15 6.49 10.75
CA ILE A 68 6.33 7.65 11.06
C ILE A 68 7.20 8.79 11.60
N ASP A 69 7.85 8.56 12.75
CA ASP A 69 8.64 9.58 13.43
C ASP A 69 10.14 9.42 13.15
N PRO A 70 10.96 10.50 13.19
CA PRO A 70 12.41 10.40 13.03
C PRO A 70 13.09 9.36 13.95
N LYS A 71 12.59 9.23 15.19
CA LYS A 71 13.11 8.27 16.19
C LYS A 71 12.90 6.80 15.80
N ASP A 72 11.93 6.51 14.94
CA ASP A 72 11.54 5.15 14.55
C ASP A 72 12.55 4.52 13.57
N GLU A 73 13.51 5.31 13.08
CA GLU A 73 14.60 4.84 12.22
C GLU A 73 15.34 3.64 12.84
N ILE A 74 15.44 3.58 14.16
CA ILE A 74 16.11 2.49 14.88
C ILE A 74 15.53 1.11 14.52
N TYR A 75 14.22 1.01 14.32
CA TYR A 75 13.57 -0.25 13.94
C TYR A 75 14.03 -0.72 12.56
N ARG A 76 14.17 0.23 11.63
CA ARG A 76 14.70 -0.05 10.28
C ARG A 76 16.14 -0.54 10.37
N LYS A 77 17.00 0.10 11.17
CA LYS A 77 18.40 -0.32 11.36
C LYS A 77 18.49 -1.76 11.89
N ILE A 78 17.68 -2.10 12.89
CA ILE A 78 17.59 -3.46 13.45
C ILE A 78 17.21 -4.47 12.36
N LEU A 79 16.19 -4.17 11.55
CA LEU A 79 15.73 -5.06 10.47
C LEU A 79 16.80 -5.26 9.38
N LEU A 80 17.49 -4.19 8.99
CA LEU A 80 18.58 -4.27 8.00
C LEU A 80 19.78 -5.04 8.54
N SER A 81 20.14 -4.83 9.80
CA SER A 81 21.24 -5.52 10.47
C SER A 81 20.96 -7.02 10.57
N ALA A 82 19.73 -7.41 10.95
CA ALA A 82 19.29 -8.80 10.95
C ALA A 82 19.41 -9.47 9.56
N LYS A 83 19.20 -8.69 8.49
CA LYS A 83 19.38 -9.12 7.10
C LYS A 83 20.82 -9.01 6.57
N LYS A 84 21.78 -8.61 7.42
CA LYS A 84 23.21 -8.47 7.09
C LYS A 84 23.49 -7.45 5.96
N PHE A 85 22.69 -6.40 5.86
CA PHE A 85 23.02 -5.27 5.01
C PHE A 85 24.24 -4.54 5.55
N GLN A 86 25.21 -4.24 4.69
CA GLN A 86 26.47 -3.60 5.08
C GLN A 86 26.30 -2.16 5.56
N ASP A 87 25.22 -1.51 5.15
CA ASP A 87 24.87 -0.13 5.48
C ASP A 87 23.72 -0.04 6.50
N ALA A 88 23.47 -1.11 7.27
CA ALA A 88 22.35 -1.16 8.21
C ALA A 88 22.35 -0.03 9.25
N ASP A 89 23.52 0.41 9.71
CA ASP A 89 23.65 1.46 10.74
C ASP A 89 23.63 2.88 10.16
N ARG A 90 23.62 3.01 8.83
CA ARG A 90 23.63 4.29 8.13
C ARG A 90 22.35 5.08 8.42
N GLU A 91 22.52 6.37 8.70
CA GLU A 91 21.40 7.31 8.82
C GLU A 91 20.76 7.59 7.45
N LEU A 92 19.44 7.45 7.40
CA LEU A 92 18.56 7.65 6.26
C LEU A 92 17.17 8.10 6.78
N PRO A 93 16.97 9.42 7.00
CA PRO A 93 15.75 9.96 7.61
C PRO A 93 14.58 10.01 6.62
N ILE A 94 14.01 8.85 6.30
CA ILE A 94 12.85 8.66 5.42
C ILE A 94 11.56 8.49 6.25
N TYR A 95 11.38 9.41 7.20
CA TYR A 95 10.19 9.51 8.04
C TYR A 95 9.06 10.30 7.35
N TYR A 96 7.87 10.26 7.95
CA TYR A 96 6.70 10.99 7.44
C TYR A 96 6.81 12.49 7.73
N ARG A 97 7.41 13.23 6.80
CA ARG A 97 7.61 14.68 6.91
C ARG A 97 6.30 15.45 6.88
N THR A 98 6.26 16.53 7.66
CA THR A 98 5.23 17.56 7.58
C THR A 98 5.33 18.37 6.28
N THR A 99 4.27 19.09 5.94
CA THR A 99 4.28 19.97 4.75
C THR A 99 5.33 21.07 4.90
N GLU A 100 5.52 21.61 6.09
CA GLU A 100 6.51 22.63 6.41
C GLU A 100 7.94 22.11 6.21
N GLU A 101 8.24 20.90 6.69
CA GLU A 101 9.54 20.26 6.47
C GLU A 101 9.78 20.01 4.97
N MET A 102 8.76 19.55 4.24
CA MET A 102 8.88 19.37 2.78
C MET A 102 9.11 20.70 2.05
N LEU A 103 8.41 21.78 2.41
CA LEU A 103 8.63 23.10 1.82
C LEU A 103 10.04 23.62 2.11
N ALA A 104 10.56 23.38 3.31
CA ALA A 104 11.91 23.75 3.69
C ALA A 104 12.96 22.92 2.91
N GLU A 105 12.74 21.61 2.79
CA GLU A 105 13.59 20.67 2.04
C GLU A 105 13.76 21.12 0.59
N PHE A 106 12.68 21.52 -0.08
CA PHE A 106 12.68 21.94 -1.48
C PHE A 106 12.81 23.45 -1.70
N SER A 107 13.20 24.21 -0.67
CA SER A 107 13.32 25.69 -0.72
C SER A 107 14.36 26.23 -1.71
N TYR A 108 15.23 25.36 -2.23
CA TYR A 108 16.19 25.68 -3.30
C TYR A 108 15.59 25.72 -4.71
N LEU A 109 14.32 25.32 -4.86
CA LEU A 109 13.50 25.58 -6.04
C LEU A 109 12.89 27.00 -5.95
N ASP A 110 12.38 27.53 -7.07
CA ASP A 110 11.60 28.77 -6.99
C ASP A 110 10.31 28.54 -6.19
N LYS A 111 9.81 29.61 -5.54
CA LYS A 111 8.66 29.54 -4.63
C LYS A 111 7.43 28.88 -5.25
N ARG A 112 7.18 29.13 -6.54
CA ARG A 112 6.02 28.58 -7.22
C ARG A 112 6.20 27.08 -7.45
N THR A 113 7.32 26.66 -8.03
CA THR A 113 7.60 25.24 -8.27
C THR A 113 7.62 24.44 -6.96
N CYS A 114 8.22 24.98 -5.89
CA CYS A 114 8.23 24.33 -4.58
C CYS A 114 6.80 24.12 -4.05
N TYR A 115 5.97 25.18 -4.04
CA TYR A 115 4.57 25.08 -3.60
C TYR A 115 3.76 24.11 -4.46
N GLU A 116 3.93 24.16 -5.78
CA GLU A 116 3.23 23.27 -6.70
C GLU A 116 3.62 21.80 -6.47
N ALA A 117 4.92 21.51 -6.31
CA ALA A 117 5.42 20.16 -6.11
C ALA A 117 5.08 19.56 -4.74
N VAL A 118 5.12 20.35 -3.67
CA VAL A 118 4.90 19.88 -2.29
C VAL A 118 3.42 19.82 -1.92
N ILE A 119 2.59 20.69 -2.50
CA ILE A 119 1.20 20.86 -2.04
C ILE A 119 0.20 20.64 -3.16
N LYS A 120 0.28 21.46 -4.22
CA LYS A 120 -0.80 21.55 -5.22
C LYS A 120 -0.93 20.26 -6.04
N ASN A 121 0.19 19.76 -6.57
CA ASN A 121 0.22 18.60 -7.44
C ASN A 121 -0.05 17.30 -6.66
N PRO A 122 0.53 17.03 -5.47
CA PRO A 122 0.16 15.87 -4.66
C PRO A 122 -1.35 15.81 -4.36
N ARG A 123 -1.96 16.95 -3.98
CA ARG A 123 -3.42 17.03 -3.78
C ARG A 123 -4.20 16.72 -5.05
N ARG A 124 -3.80 17.32 -6.18
CA ARG A 124 -4.42 17.04 -7.47
C ARG A 124 -4.35 15.55 -7.84
N ILE A 125 -3.22 14.89 -7.59
CA ILE A 125 -3.07 13.45 -7.83
C ILE A 125 -3.98 12.65 -6.88
N ALA A 126 -4.06 13.02 -5.60
CA ALA A 126 -4.97 12.38 -4.66
C ALA A 126 -6.45 12.54 -5.08
N ASP A 127 -6.83 13.73 -5.56
CA ASP A 127 -8.19 14.01 -6.06
C ASP A 127 -8.54 13.23 -7.35
N MET A 128 -7.54 12.67 -8.05
CA MET A 128 -7.75 11.82 -9.23
C MET A 128 -7.97 10.35 -8.87
N CYS A 129 -7.77 9.96 -7.61
CA CYS A 129 -7.93 8.58 -7.15
C CYS A 129 -9.35 8.34 -6.62
N ASP A 130 -10.00 7.29 -7.12
CA ASP A 130 -11.28 6.83 -6.58
C ASP A 130 -11.10 6.12 -5.23
N GLU A 131 -12.14 6.15 -4.39
CA GLU A 131 -12.20 5.30 -3.21
C GLU A 131 -12.43 3.84 -3.64
N ILE A 132 -11.45 2.98 -3.37
CA ILE A 132 -11.50 1.56 -3.71
C ILE A 132 -11.69 0.72 -2.45
N GLU A 133 -12.75 -0.08 -2.44
CA GLU A 133 -12.97 -1.10 -1.42
C GLU A 133 -12.06 -2.31 -1.66
N LEU A 134 -11.03 -2.47 -0.81
CA LEU A 134 -10.01 -3.51 -0.97
C LEU A 134 -10.47 -4.91 -0.56
N LEU A 135 -11.46 -4.98 0.35
CA LEU A 135 -11.96 -6.23 0.89
C LEU A 135 -13.46 -6.31 0.63
N PRO A 136 -13.96 -7.46 0.15
CA PRO A 136 -15.37 -7.59 -0.08
C PRO A 136 -16.13 -7.66 1.26
N LYS A 137 -17.25 -6.94 1.38
CA LYS A 137 -18.02 -6.84 2.62
C LYS A 137 -18.79 -8.11 3.02
N GLY A 138 -18.99 -9.03 2.08
CA GLY A 138 -19.88 -10.18 2.24
C GLY A 138 -19.17 -11.47 2.64
N LEU A 139 -19.97 -12.44 3.08
CA LEU A 139 -19.55 -13.83 3.13
C LEU A 139 -19.69 -14.44 1.73
N PHE A 140 -18.66 -15.16 1.26
CA PHE A 140 -18.67 -15.88 -0.01
C PHE A 140 -18.51 -17.38 0.26
N PRO A 141 -19.55 -18.05 0.76
CA PRO A 141 -19.46 -19.47 1.07
C PRO A 141 -19.31 -20.28 -0.24
N PRO A 142 -18.55 -21.39 -0.21
CA PRO A 142 -18.52 -22.32 -1.33
C PRO A 142 -19.93 -22.89 -1.58
N ARG A 143 -20.19 -23.32 -2.82
CA ARG A 143 -21.47 -23.95 -3.19
C ARG A 143 -21.20 -25.34 -3.76
N ILE A 144 -21.81 -26.37 -3.17
CA ILE A 144 -21.84 -27.73 -3.68
C ILE A 144 -23.30 -28.08 -3.96
N GLU A 145 -23.55 -28.71 -5.10
CA GLU A 145 -24.90 -29.12 -5.49
C GLU A 145 -25.52 -30.02 -4.42
N ASN A 146 -26.73 -29.66 -3.99
CA ASN A 146 -27.52 -30.39 -3.00
C ASN A 146 -26.88 -30.60 -1.61
N SER A 147 -25.86 -29.82 -1.23
CA SER A 147 -25.20 -29.95 0.09
C SER A 147 -26.18 -29.75 1.27
N ALA A 148 -27.04 -28.72 1.21
CA ALA A 148 -28.10 -28.52 2.21
C ALA A 148 -29.05 -29.72 2.38
N GLY A 149 -29.42 -30.38 1.29
CA GLY A 149 -30.26 -31.57 1.31
C GLY A 149 -29.52 -32.76 1.93
N GLN A 150 -28.29 -33.01 1.49
CA GLN A 150 -27.44 -34.07 2.03
C GLN A 150 -27.17 -33.91 3.53
N LEU A 151 -26.88 -32.69 3.98
CA LEU A 151 -26.66 -32.42 5.40
C LEU A 151 -27.93 -32.67 6.21
N LYS A 152 -29.09 -32.24 5.71
CA LYS A 152 -30.37 -32.49 6.35
C LYS A 152 -30.63 -33.99 6.49
N ASP A 153 -30.50 -34.74 5.39
CA ASP A 153 -30.73 -36.20 5.40
C ASP A 153 -29.76 -36.90 6.36
N LEU A 154 -28.48 -36.50 6.37
CA LEU A 154 -27.46 -37.03 7.27
C LEU A 154 -27.82 -36.81 8.74
N VAL A 155 -28.20 -35.58 9.11
CA VAL A 155 -28.51 -35.21 10.49
C VAL A 155 -29.78 -35.89 11.00
N TYR A 156 -30.86 -35.90 10.21
CA TYR A 156 -32.11 -36.56 10.60
C TYR A 156 -31.96 -38.08 10.68
N SER A 157 -31.31 -38.70 9.69
CA SER A 157 -31.06 -40.16 9.70
C SER A 157 -30.23 -40.56 10.91
N ARG A 158 -29.20 -39.79 11.27
CA ARG A 158 -28.36 -40.07 12.43
C ARG A 158 -29.08 -39.85 13.76
N MET A 159 -29.95 -38.85 13.84
CA MET A 159 -30.79 -38.62 15.03
C MET A 159 -31.72 -39.80 15.27
N GLU A 160 -32.41 -40.29 14.23
CA GLU A 160 -33.30 -41.45 14.33
C GLU A 160 -32.53 -42.74 14.65
N GLU A 161 -31.32 -42.91 14.12
CA GLU A 161 -30.46 -44.08 14.44
C GLU A 161 -30.07 -44.12 15.92
N ILE A 162 -29.74 -42.96 16.53
CA ILE A 162 -29.28 -42.90 17.92
C ILE A 162 -30.44 -42.89 18.92
N TYR A 163 -31.52 -42.17 18.61
CA TYR A 163 -32.61 -41.90 19.55
C TYR A 163 -33.94 -42.61 19.21
N GLY A 164 -33.98 -43.36 18.11
CA GLY A 164 -35.16 -44.06 17.60
C GLY A 164 -36.10 -43.16 16.78
N GLU A 165 -37.16 -43.75 16.23
CA GLU A 165 -38.15 -43.05 15.38
C GLU A 165 -38.89 -41.90 16.10
N ASN A 166 -38.91 -41.92 17.43
CA ASN A 166 -39.53 -40.89 18.27
C ASN A 166 -38.49 -40.29 19.24
N PRO A 167 -37.55 -39.47 18.73
CA PRO A 167 -36.51 -38.88 19.56
C PRO A 167 -37.13 -37.95 20.62
N PRO A 168 -36.51 -37.83 21.81
CA PRO A 168 -36.98 -36.91 22.85
C PRO A 168 -37.13 -35.48 22.32
N GLU A 169 -38.17 -34.77 22.79
CA GLU A 169 -38.50 -33.41 22.30
C GLU A 169 -37.32 -32.43 22.41
N ILE A 170 -36.52 -32.54 23.48
CA ILE A 170 -35.31 -31.73 23.67
C ILE A 170 -34.27 -31.93 22.56
N VAL A 171 -34.12 -33.16 22.06
CA VAL A 171 -33.18 -33.49 20.97
C VAL A 171 -33.70 -32.95 19.66
N ARG A 172 -34.98 -33.21 19.34
CA ARG A 172 -35.62 -32.73 18.11
C ARG A 172 -35.54 -31.20 17.99
N LYS A 173 -35.93 -30.48 19.05
CA LYS A 173 -35.87 -29.01 19.07
C LYS A 173 -34.45 -28.48 18.84
N ARG A 174 -33.44 -29.14 19.42
CA ARG A 174 -32.05 -28.72 19.26
C ARG A 174 -31.57 -28.90 17.82
N VAL A 175 -31.83 -30.07 17.23
CA VAL A 175 -31.48 -30.38 15.84
C VAL A 175 -32.16 -29.40 14.88
N GLU A 176 -33.47 -29.17 15.05
CA GLU A 176 -34.22 -28.23 14.22
C GLU A 176 -33.67 -26.79 14.32
N THR A 177 -33.32 -26.34 15.53
CA THR A 177 -32.78 -24.99 15.73
C THR A 177 -31.42 -24.85 15.06
N GLU A 178 -30.48 -25.74 15.35
CA GLU A 178 -29.11 -25.64 14.81
C GLU A 178 -29.05 -25.86 13.30
N LEU A 179 -29.76 -26.85 12.78
CA LEU A 179 -29.76 -27.13 11.35
C LEU A 179 -30.37 -25.97 10.56
N ASN A 180 -31.43 -25.34 11.06
CA ASN A 180 -31.99 -24.14 10.42
C ASN A 180 -30.99 -22.98 10.40
N ASP A 181 -30.25 -22.75 11.49
CA ASP A 181 -29.22 -21.69 11.54
C ASP A 181 -28.06 -21.97 10.58
N ILE A 182 -27.61 -23.23 10.48
CA ILE A 182 -26.55 -23.66 9.55
C ILE A 182 -26.98 -23.45 8.10
N LEU A 183 -28.17 -23.92 7.74
CA LEU A 183 -28.68 -23.84 6.36
C LEU A 183 -29.01 -22.39 5.96
N SER A 184 -29.60 -21.59 6.86
CA SER A 184 -29.97 -20.19 6.57
C SER A 184 -28.76 -19.27 6.36
N ARG A 185 -27.60 -19.65 6.90
CA ARG A 185 -26.32 -18.94 6.71
C ARG A 185 -25.39 -19.58 5.68
N HIS A 186 -25.86 -20.59 4.93
CA HIS A 186 -25.10 -21.28 3.89
C HIS A 186 -23.80 -21.92 4.41
N TYR A 187 -23.84 -22.48 5.62
CA TYR A 187 -22.73 -23.24 6.19
C TYR A 187 -22.82 -24.74 5.88
N ASP A 188 -23.80 -25.18 5.10
CA ASP A 188 -24.00 -26.58 4.74
C ASP A 188 -22.77 -27.23 4.10
N VAL A 189 -22.02 -26.48 3.29
CA VAL A 189 -20.89 -27.00 2.52
C VAL A 189 -19.67 -27.34 3.39
N ILE A 190 -19.57 -26.80 4.60
CA ILE A 190 -18.41 -27.02 5.50
C ILE A 190 -18.70 -28.05 6.61
N TYR A 191 -19.94 -28.56 6.69
CA TYR A 191 -20.38 -29.60 7.64
C TYR A 191 -20.55 -30.94 6.92
#